data_AF-A0A359CCR9-F1
#
_entry.id   AF-A0A359CCR9-F1
#
_cell.length_a   1.000
_cell.length_b   1.000
_cell.length_c   1.000
_cell.angle_alpha   90.00
_cell.angle_beta   90.00
_cell.angle_gamma   90.00
#
_symmetry.space_group_name_H-M   'P 1'
#
loop_
_entity.id
_entity.type
_entity.pdbx_description
1 polymer ?
#
loop_
_entity_poly.entity_id
_entity_poly.type
_entity_poly.pdbx_seq_one_letter_code
_entity_poly.pdbx_strand_id
1 'polypeptide(L)'
;MNGLMEKQQKVLLKKFHTLLGKAGIGEEGKRELLATYGVFSSRDLSARDLLDLCDRIDRMMRPDAAELDKWRKRVIAAIFGWRKAMGDTSSMAEVKAIACRAAEAKYYNAIPLDRLRSLYYAFSKKTKDLEFVEKLTIDELDIKTWVN
;
A
#
# COMPACT_ATOMS: atom_id res chain seq x y z
N MET A 1 -34.41 -8.94 14.46
CA MET A 1 -33.15 -8.53 13.78
C MET A 1 -32.21 -7.66 14.63
N ASN A 2 -32.65 -6.97 15.70
CA ASN A 2 -31.81 -6.02 16.44
C ASN A 2 -30.72 -6.64 17.36
N GLY A 3 -30.92 -7.85 17.87
CA GLY A 3 -29.98 -8.45 18.84
C GLY A 3 -28.63 -8.88 18.27
N LEU A 4 -28.50 -9.11 16.96
CA LEU A 4 -27.22 -9.49 16.33
C LEU A 4 -26.30 -8.26 16.18
N MET A 5 -26.87 -7.14 15.72
CA MET A 5 -26.14 -5.89 15.51
C MET A 5 -25.64 -5.29 16.83
N GLU A 6 -26.46 -5.33 17.89
CA GLU A 6 -26.03 -4.89 19.23
C GLU A 6 -24.91 -5.77 19.81
N LYS A 7 -24.94 -7.08 19.55
CA LYS A 7 -23.86 -8.00 19.95
C LYS A 7 -22.56 -7.66 19.23
N GLN A 8 -22.61 -7.40 17.92
CA GLN A 8 -21.45 -6.99 17.13
C GLN A 8 -20.88 -5.65 17.62
N GLN A 9 -21.74 -4.66 17.86
CA GLN A 9 -21.32 -3.35 18.38
C GLN A 9 -20.61 -3.49 19.73
N LYS A 10 -21.14 -4.30 20.66
CA LYS A 10 -20.51 -4.56 21.97
C LYS A 10 -19.13 -5.22 21.84
N VAL A 11 -18.97 -6.16 20.91
CA VAL A 11 -17.66 -6.81 20.65
C VAL A 11 -16.66 -5.78 20.11
N LEU A 12 -17.06 -4.95 19.15
CA LEU A 12 -16.20 -3.92 18.57
C LEU A 12 -15.85 -2.84 19.58
N LEU A 13 -16.77 -2.48 20.48
CA LEU A 13 -16.49 -1.52 21.55
C LEU A 13 -15.44 -2.06 22.54
N LYS A 14 -15.49 -3.36 22.88
CA LYS A 14 -14.42 -4.00 23.66
C LYS A 14 -13.08 -4.01 22.92
N LYS A 15 -13.09 -4.32 21.62
CA LYS A 15 -11.89 -4.29 20.77
C LYS A 15 -11.28 -2.88 20.74
N PHE A 16 -12.11 -1.86 20.56
CA PHE A 16 -11.70 -0.45 20.54
C PHE A 16 -10.95 -0.05 21.81
N HIS A 17 -11.54 -0.28 22.99
CA HIS A 17 -10.86 0.06 24.25
C HIS A 17 -9.57 -0.75 24.48
N THR A 18 -9.54 -2.01 24.05
CA THR A 18 -8.32 -2.82 24.09
C THR A 18 -7.23 -2.22 23.20
N LEU A 19 -7.59 -1.76 21.99
CA LEU A 19 -6.66 -1.14 21.06
C LEU A 19 -6.15 0.22 21.56
N LEU A 20 -6.99 1.05 22.18
CA LEU A 20 -6.55 2.29 22.82
C LEU A 20 -5.46 2.02 23.87
N GLY A 21 -5.69 1.05 24.75
CA GLY A 21 -4.72 0.66 25.77
C GLY A 21 -3.41 0.16 25.16
N LYS A 22 -3.47 -0.70 24.14
CA LYS A 22 -2.26 -1.19 23.46
C LYS A 22 -1.52 -0.12 22.66
N ALA A 23 -2.24 0.87 22.12
CA ALA A 23 -1.66 2.00 21.40
C ALA A 23 -1.13 3.10 22.32
N GLY A 24 -1.33 2.99 23.65
CA GLY A 24 -0.97 4.05 24.60
C GLY A 24 -1.80 5.32 24.46
N ILE A 25 -2.98 5.24 23.84
CA ILE A 25 -3.84 6.40 23.60
C ILE A 25 -4.66 6.67 24.85
N GLY A 26 -4.34 7.78 25.52
CA GLY A 26 -5.07 8.28 26.69
C GLY A 26 -6.41 8.93 26.36
N GLU A 27 -7.10 9.45 27.37
CA GLU A 27 -8.45 10.02 27.23
C GLU A 27 -8.52 11.25 26.33
N GLU A 28 -7.42 12.02 26.20
CA GLU A 28 -7.33 13.14 25.27
C GLU A 28 -7.32 12.68 23.81
N GLY A 29 -6.40 11.78 23.45
CA GLY A 29 -6.37 11.22 22.09
C GLY A 29 -7.63 10.42 21.74
N LYS A 30 -8.26 9.77 22.73
CA LYS A 30 -9.59 9.15 22.55
C LYS A 30 -10.65 10.20 22.20
N ARG A 31 -10.66 11.36 22.87
CA ARG A 31 -11.59 12.46 22.54
C ARG A 31 -11.37 12.98 21.13
N GLU A 32 -10.12 13.16 20.71
CA GLU A 32 -9.79 13.57 19.33
C GLU A 32 -10.29 12.55 18.30
N LEU A 33 -10.09 11.25 18.56
CA LEU A 33 -10.56 10.18 17.68
C LEU A 33 -12.08 10.12 17.58
N LEU A 34 -12.81 10.37 18.67
CA LEU A 34 -14.27 10.40 18.66
C LEU A 34 -14.82 11.65 17.96
N ALA A 35 -14.12 12.78 18.10
CA ALA A 35 -14.48 14.03 17.45
C ALA A 35 -14.48 13.92 15.91
N THR A 36 -13.64 13.06 15.30
CA THR A 36 -13.68 12.85 13.84
C THR A 36 -14.96 12.21 13.33
N TYR A 37 -15.76 11.60 14.22
CA TYR A 37 -17.07 11.04 13.92
C TYR A 37 -18.21 11.90 14.51
N GLY A 38 -17.89 13.07 15.06
CA GLY A 38 -18.87 14.00 15.64
C GLY A 38 -19.52 13.51 16.94
N VAL A 39 -18.92 12.55 17.64
CA VAL A 39 -19.48 11.96 18.87
C VAL A 39 -18.58 12.22 20.07
N PHE A 40 -19.18 12.23 21.26
CA PHE A 40 -18.45 12.40 22.53
C PHE A 40 -18.22 11.07 23.27
N SER A 41 -19.02 10.05 22.95
CA SER A 41 -18.92 8.72 23.55
C SER A 41 -18.71 7.65 22.48
N SER A 42 -17.84 6.68 22.78
CA SER A 42 -17.65 5.49 21.93
C SER A 42 -18.91 4.63 21.80
N ARG A 43 -19.89 4.81 22.70
CA ARG A 43 -21.19 4.11 22.64
C ARG A 43 -22.13 4.67 21.58
N ASP A 44 -21.88 5.90 21.14
CA ASP A 44 -22.70 6.58 20.13
C ASP A 44 -22.25 6.21 18.71
N LEU A 45 -21.11 5.52 18.57
CA LEU A 45 -20.61 5.02 17.29
C LEU A 45 -21.41 3.80 16.83
N SER A 46 -21.73 3.76 15.53
CA SER A 46 -22.29 2.58 14.91
C SER A 46 -21.28 1.43 14.88
N ALA A 47 -21.74 0.19 14.66
CA ALA A 47 -20.84 -0.94 14.48
C ALA A 47 -19.86 -0.74 13.30
N ARG A 48 -20.29 -0.03 12.24
CA ARG A 48 -19.43 0.30 11.10
C ARG A 48 -18.33 1.28 11.49
N ASP A 49 -18.68 2.34 12.21
CA ASP A 49 -17.72 3.38 12.61
C ASP A 49 -16.73 2.84 13.65
N LEU A 50 -17.19 1.99 14.58
CA LEU A 50 -16.31 1.30 15.52
C LEU A 50 -15.32 0.37 14.81
N LEU A 51 -15.74 -0.33 13.75
CA LEU A 51 -14.87 -1.19 12.97
C LEU A 51 -13.79 -0.37 12.25
N ASP A 52 -14.20 0.68 11.54
CA ASP A 52 -13.29 1.59 10.84
C ASP A 52 -12.27 2.22 11.81
N LEU A 53 -12.74 2.67 12.98
CA LEU A 53 -11.89 3.26 14.01
C LEU A 53 -10.89 2.24 14.60
N CYS A 54 -11.34 1.01 14.86
CA CYS A 54 -10.45 -0.07 15.29
C CYS A 54 -9.36 -0.35 14.25
N ASP A 55 -9.71 -0.40 12.97
CA ASP A 55 -8.76 -0.67 11.89
C ASP A 55 -7.77 0.49 11.71
N ARG A 56 -8.22 1.74 11.93
CA ARG A 56 -7.34 2.91 11.94
C ARG A 56 -6.31 2.85 13.06
N ILE A 57 -6.73 2.52 14.29
CA ILE A 57 -5.80 2.39 15.43
C ILE A 57 -4.81 1.24 15.20
N ASP A 58 -5.26 0.08 14.71
CA ASP A 58 -4.38 -1.06 14.41
C ASP A 58 -3.33 -0.71 13.35
N ARG A 59 -3.68 0.11 12.34
CA ARG A 59 -2.72 0.66 11.36
C ARG A 59 -1.71 1.61 12.00
N MET A 60 -2.16 2.51 12.89
CA MET A 60 -1.26 3.43 13.60
C MET A 60 -0.25 2.69 14.48
N MET A 61 -0.65 1.56 15.06
CA MET A 61 0.23 0.72 15.87
C MET A 61 1.23 -0.11 15.06
N ARG A 62 1.05 -0.22 13.74
CA ARG A 62 1.91 -1.00 12.84
C ARG A 62 2.44 -0.13 11.70
N PRO A 63 3.20 0.95 12.00
CA PRO A 63 3.70 1.87 10.98
C PRO A 63 4.56 1.12 9.94
N ASP A 64 5.36 0.14 10.38
CA ASP A 64 6.17 -0.70 9.50
C ASP A 64 5.33 -1.51 8.51
N ALA A 65 4.16 -1.99 8.93
CA ALA A 65 3.27 -2.76 8.05
C ALA A 65 2.61 -1.87 6.98
N ALA A 66 2.22 -0.65 7.36
CA ALA A 66 1.68 0.34 6.42
C ALA A 66 2.75 0.79 5.42
N GLU A 67 3.98 1.01 5.88
CA GLU A 67 5.10 1.35 5.01
C GLU A 67 5.44 0.19 4.06
N LEU A 68 5.51 -1.04 4.56
CA LEU A 68 5.72 -2.24 3.75
C LEU A 68 4.65 -2.38 2.65
N ASP A 69 3.37 -2.20 2.96
CA ASP A 69 2.29 -2.25 1.98
C ASP A 69 2.44 -1.17 0.90
N LYS A 70 2.77 0.06 1.29
CA LYS A 70 3.04 1.17 0.36
C LYS A 70 4.17 0.81 -0.59
N TRP A 71 5.29 0.29 -0.09
CA TRP A 71 6.42 -0.08 -0.93
C TRP A 71 6.16 -1.30 -1.81
N ARG A 72 5.37 -2.26 -1.34
CA ARG A 72 4.87 -3.37 -2.17
C ARG A 72 4.11 -2.84 -3.40
N LYS A 73 3.11 -1.98 -3.18
CA LYS A 73 2.34 -1.37 -4.28
C LYS A 73 3.23 -0.61 -5.26
N ARG A 74 4.25 0.11 -4.77
CA ARG A 74 5.24 0.81 -5.61
C ARG A 74 6.08 -0.14 -6.47
N VAL A 75 6.58 -1.24 -5.91
CA VAL A 75 7.33 -2.24 -6.67
C VAL A 75 6.46 -2.86 -7.76
N ILE A 76 5.21 -3.19 -7.45
CA ILE A 76 4.26 -3.69 -8.44
C ILE A 76 4.11 -2.70 -9.59
N ALA A 77 3.84 -1.43 -9.29
CA ALA A 77 3.69 -0.38 -10.31
C ALA A 77 4.96 -0.20 -11.15
N ALA A 78 6.15 -0.22 -10.53
CA ALA A 78 7.42 -0.09 -11.24
C ALA A 78 7.68 -1.25 -12.21
N ILE A 79 7.40 -2.50 -11.79
CA ILE A 79 7.54 -3.67 -12.66
C ILE A 79 6.54 -3.63 -13.81
N PHE A 80 5.28 -3.24 -13.55
CA PHE A 80 4.29 -3.02 -14.61
C PHE A 80 4.75 -1.97 -15.62
N GLY A 81 5.26 -0.83 -15.14
CA GLY A 81 5.79 0.23 -16.01
C GLY A 81 6.94 -0.28 -16.89
N TRP A 82 7.89 -1.01 -16.30
CA TRP A 82 8.98 -1.65 -17.04
C TRP A 82 8.49 -2.66 -18.09
N ARG A 83 7.51 -3.51 -17.76
CA ARG A 83 6.94 -4.48 -18.71
C ARG A 83 6.24 -3.79 -19.87
N LYS A 84 5.46 -2.74 -19.57
CA LYS A 84 4.80 -1.90 -20.58
C LYS A 84 5.81 -1.23 -21.52
N ALA A 85 6.92 -0.70 -20.99
CA ALA A 85 7.98 -0.10 -21.81
C ALA A 85 8.69 -1.12 -22.72
N MET A 86 8.67 -2.41 -22.37
CA MET A 86 9.13 -3.48 -23.25
C MET A 86 8.06 -3.96 -24.26
N GLY A 87 6.90 -3.30 -24.33
CA GLY A 87 5.79 -3.70 -25.20
C GLY A 87 5.01 -4.92 -24.71
N ASP A 88 5.15 -5.30 -23.43
CA ASP A 88 4.56 -6.51 -22.89
C ASP A 88 3.50 -6.19 -21.81
N THR A 89 2.43 -6.99 -21.78
CA THR A 89 1.39 -6.93 -20.75
C THR A 89 1.58 -8.08 -19.79
N SER A 90 1.68 -7.78 -18.49
CA SER A 90 1.85 -8.80 -17.46
C SER A 90 0.61 -8.97 -16.61
N SER A 91 0.43 -10.15 -16.05
CA SER A 91 -0.51 -10.41 -14.97
C SER A 91 0.08 -10.04 -13.61
N MET A 92 -0.78 -9.86 -12.61
CA MET A 92 -0.35 -9.63 -11.22
C MET A 92 0.50 -10.78 -10.68
N ALA A 93 0.24 -12.02 -11.10
CA ALA A 93 0.99 -13.19 -10.65
C ALA A 93 2.43 -13.16 -11.19
N GLU A 94 2.61 -12.83 -12.47
CA GLU A 94 3.94 -12.70 -13.09
C GLU A 94 4.74 -11.56 -12.47
N VAL A 95 4.12 -10.40 -12.24
CA VAL A 95 4.78 -9.26 -11.57
C VAL A 95 5.29 -9.65 -10.18
N LYS A 96 4.46 -10.34 -9.39
CA LYS A 96 4.89 -10.84 -8.07
C LYS A 96 6.00 -11.88 -8.19
N ALA A 97 5.94 -12.78 -9.17
CA ALA A 97 6.99 -13.77 -9.41
C ALA A 97 8.32 -13.12 -9.82
N ILE A 98 8.30 -12.08 -10.65
CA ILE A 98 9.48 -11.28 -11.01
C ILE A 98 10.06 -10.63 -9.75
N ALA A 99 9.24 -9.99 -8.93
CA ALA A 99 9.68 -9.36 -7.70
C ALA A 99 10.32 -10.37 -6.73
N CYS A 100 9.70 -11.54 -6.53
CA CYS A 100 10.25 -12.61 -5.70
C CYS A 100 11.60 -13.11 -6.21
N ARG A 101 11.74 -13.33 -7.53
CA ARG A 101 13.01 -13.75 -8.14
C ARG A 101 14.10 -12.70 -7.96
N ALA A 102 13.78 -11.42 -8.17
CA ALA A 102 14.74 -10.33 -8.00
C ALA A 102 15.10 -10.07 -6.53
N ALA A 103 14.20 -10.40 -5.59
CA ALA A 103 14.43 -10.28 -4.17
C ALA A 103 15.05 -11.53 -3.51
N GLU A 104 15.15 -12.65 -4.23
CA GLU A 104 15.48 -13.97 -3.67
C GLU A 104 14.56 -14.36 -2.49
N ALA A 105 13.26 -14.05 -2.63
CA ALA A 105 12.26 -14.27 -1.59
C ALA A 105 11.29 -15.39 -1.94
N LYS A 106 10.90 -16.21 -0.95
CA LYS A 106 9.96 -17.34 -1.11
C LYS A 106 8.56 -16.91 -1.58
N TYR A 107 8.08 -15.76 -1.09
CA TYR A 107 6.80 -15.19 -1.48
C TYR A 107 6.83 -13.67 -1.34
N TYR A 108 5.95 -12.98 -2.06
CA TYR A 108 6.02 -11.53 -2.23
C TYR A 108 5.93 -10.74 -0.92
N ASN A 109 5.10 -11.21 0.02
CA ASN A 109 4.96 -10.56 1.32
C ASN A 109 6.17 -10.79 2.25
N ALA A 110 7.08 -11.71 1.93
CA ALA A 110 8.33 -11.95 2.67
C ALA A 110 9.46 -10.97 2.30
N ILE A 111 9.30 -10.18 1.24
CA ILE A 111 10.34 -9.24 0.80
C ILE A 111 10.48 -8.14 1.86
N PRO A 112 11.69 -7.92 2.42
CA PRO A 112 11.91 -6.90 3.43
C PRO A 112 11.92 -5.49 2.80
N LEU A 113 11.72 -4.47 3.65
CA LEU A 113 11.47 -3.09 3.23
C LEU A 113 12.62 -2.49 2.41
N ASP A 114 13.85 -2.72 2.84
CA ASP A 114 15.07 -2.29 2.15
C ASP A 114 15.15 -2.89 0.73
N ARG A 115 14.83 -4.18 0.59
CA ARG A 115 14.78 -4.86 -0.72
C ARG A 115 13.65 -4.32 -1.59
N LEU A 116 12.46 -4.04 -1.04
CA LEU A 116 11.38 -3.40 -1.80
C LEU A 116 11.81 -2.03 -2.35
N ARG A 117 12.50 -1.21 -1.54
CA ARG A 117 13.04 0.09 -1.99
C ARG A 117 14.06 -0.10 -3.11
N SER A 118 15.03 -1.01 -2.93
CA SER A 118 16.05 -1.33 -3.93
C SER A 118 15.43 -1.77 -5.26
N LEU A 119 14.44 -2.68 -5.21
CA LEU A 119 13.74 -3.15 -6.41
C LEU A 119 12.98 -2.03 -7.12
N TYR A 120 12.28 -1.17 -6.37
CA TYR A 120 11.58 -0.03 -6.96
C TYR A 120 12.54 0.84 -7.80
N TYR A 121 13.67 1.25 -7.22
CA TYR A 121 14.64 2.08 -7.93
C TYR A 121 15.25 1.35 -9.14
N ALA A 122 15.55 0.05 -9.01
CA ALA A 122 16.10 -0.75 -10.10
C ALA A 122 15.14 -0.84 -11.30
N PHE A 123 13.86 -1.14 -11.07
CA PHE A 123 12.87 -1.24 -12.15
C PHE A 123 12.51 0.13 -12.72
N SER A 124 12.38 1.17 -11.89
CA SER A 124 12.16 2.53 -12.37
C SER A 124 13.33 3.03 -13.25
N LYS A 125 14.57 2.69 -12.90
CA LYS A 125 15.74 3.01 -13.73
C LYS A 125 15.66 2.28 -15.08
N LYS A 126 15.38 0.98 -15.07
CA LYS A 126 15.21 0.19 -16.31
C LYS A 126 14.16 0.78 -17.24
N THR A 127 13.01 1.22 -16.71
CA THR A 127 11.98 1.89 -17.51
C THR A 127 12.51 3.16 -18.17
N LYS A 128 13.17 4.03 -17.40
CA LYS A 128 13.73 5.29 -17.93
C LYS A 128 14.80 5.05 -18.98
N ASP A 129 15.67 4.07 -18.77
CA ASP A 129 16.73 3.73 -19.71
C ASP A 129 16.13 3.24 -21.05
N LEU A 130 15.05 2.45 -21.01
CA LEU A 130 14.33 2.02 -22.23
C LEU A 130 13.69 3.21 -22.98
N GLU A 131 12.96 4.06 -22.27
CA GLU A 131 12.32 5.26 -22.86
C GLU A 131 13.36 6.23 -23.44
N PHE A 132 14.54 6.32 -22.83
CA PHE A 132 15.64 7.14 -23.32
C PHE A 132 16.22 6.59 -24.62
N VAL A 133 16.49 5.29 -24.68
CA VAL A 133 17.00 4.64 -25.90
C VAL A 133 15.98 4.72 -27.04
N GLU A 134 14.69 4.59 -26.75
CA GLU A 134 13.61 4.75 -27.72
C GLU A 134 13.63 6.15 -28.35
N LYS A 135 13.73 7.21 -27.53
CA LYS A 135 13.83 8.59 -28.02
C LYS A 135 15.06 8.84 -28.88
N LEU A 136 16.23 8.38 -28.44
CA LEU A 136 17.45 8.48 -29.24
C LEU A 136 17.29 7.82 -30.62
N THR A 137 16.64 6.66 -30.65
CA THR A 137 16.38 5.93 -31.89
C THR A 137 15.45 6.72 -32.83
N ILE A 138 14.40 7.34 -32.29
CA ILE A 138 13.48 8.19 -33.06
C ILE A 138 14.20 9.42 -33.62
N ASP A 139 14.97 10.12 -32.79
CA ASP A 139 15.73 11.32 -33.19
C ASP A 139 16.73 10.99 -34.32
N GLU A 140 17.42 9.84 -34.23
CA GLU A 140 18.34 9.38 -35.28
C GLU A 140 17.63 9.03 -36.60
N LEU A 141 16.42 8.46 -36.52
CA LEU A 141 15.61 8.15 -37.71
C LEU A 141 15.10 9.41 -38.37
N ASP A 142 14.61 10.38 -37.60
CA ASP A 142 14.13 11.66 -38.11
C ASP A 142 15.25 12.38 -38.86
N ILE A 143 16.44 12.54 -38.28
CA ILE A 143 17.59 13.17 -38.94
C ILE A 143 17.88 12.53 -40.31
N LYS A 144 17.83 11.19 -40.41
CA LYS A 144 18.07 10.48 -41.68
C LYS A 144 16.99 10.74 -42.72
N THR A 145 15.74 10.99 -42.32
CA THR A 145 14.66 11.33 -43.25
C THR A 145 14.77 12.76 -43.81
N TRP A 146 15.42 13.69 -43.09
CA TRP A 146 15.62 15.06 -43.56
C TRP A 146 16.86 15.24 -44.46
N VAL A 147 17.83 14.33 -44.36
CA VAL A 147 19.12 14.40 -45.09
C VAL A 147 19.12 13.60 -46.40
N ASN A 148 18.11 12.74 -46.63
CA ASN A 148 17.87 12.05 -47.90
C ASN A 148 16.76 12.74 -48.71
#